data_AF-A0A2E7JKY8-F1
#
_entry.id   AF-A0A2E7JKY8-F1
#
_cell.length_a   1.000
_cell.length_b   1.000
_cell.length_c   1.000
_cell.angle_alpha   90.00
_cell.angle_beta   90.00
_cell.angle_gamma   90.00
#
_symmetry.space_group_name_H-M   'P 1'
#
loop_
_entity.id
_entity.type
_entity.pdbx_description
1 polymer ?
#
loop_
_entity_poly.entity_id
_entity_poly.type
_entity_poly.pdbx_seq_one_letter_code
_entity_poly.pdbx_strand_id
1 'polypeptide(L)'
;MPRPKDRALRSETRALIAAAIDRLDGKYRTVFILREVEEFSTATTAEILDLSPAAVKTRLHRARLFLRAELAAYFGAEARSTGYARAS
;
A
#
# COMPACT_ATOMS: atom_id res chain seq x y z
N MET A 1 2.98 -0.31 27.98
CA MET A 1 1.77 0.21 27.29
C MET A 1 2.19 1.33 26.34
N PRO A 2 1.88 1.27 25.03
CA PRO A 2 2.17 2.39 24.12
C PRO A 2 1.36 3.64 24.51
N ARG A 3 1.97 4.82 24.37
CA ARG A 3 1.38 6.11 24.79
C ARG A 3 0.20 6.47 23.87
N PRO A 4 -0.79 7.26 24.33
CA PRO A 4 -1.98 7.58 23.53
C PRO A 4 -1.67 8.17 22.15
N LYS A 5 -0.66 9.05 22.05
CA LYS A 5 -0.20 9.62 20.78
C LYS A 5 0.35 8.56 19.81
N ASP A 6 1.06 7.57 20.34
CA ASP A 6 1.63 6.47 19.55
C ASP A 6 0.53 5.54 18.99
N ARG A 7 -0.63 5.44 19.65
CA ARG A 7 -1.80 4.68 19.15
C ARG A 7 -2.56 5.43 18.06
N ALA A 8 -2.78 6.73 18.26
CA ALA A 8 -3.46 7.58 17.28
C ALA A 8 -2.71 7.61 15.94
N LEU A 9 -1.38 7.84 15.98
CA LEU A 9 -0.54 7.87 14.79
C LEU A 9 -0.53 6.53 14.02
N ARG A 10 -0.51 5.41 14.76
CA ARG A 10 -0.60 4.07 14.15
C ARG A 10 -1.96 3.82 13.49
N SER A 11 -3.04 4.31 14.10
CA SER A 11 -4.40 4.18 13.55
C SER A 11 -4.56 4.99 12.27
N GLU A 12 -4.05 6.22 12.26
CA GLU A 12 -4.04 7.10 11.10
C GLU A 12 -3.23 6.50 9.95
N THR A 13 -2.01 6.02 10.23
CA THR A 13 -1.16 5.36 9.24
C THR A 13 -1.85 4.13 8.63
N ARG A 14 -2.54 3.32 9.47
CA ARG A 14 -3.29 2.16 8.99
C ARG A 14 -4.47 2.56 8.10
N ALA A 15 -5.22 3.60 8.47
CA ALA A 15 -6.34 4.09 7.68
C ALA A 15 -5.88 4.61 6.31
N LEU A 16 -4.72 5.28 6.25
CA LEU A 16 -4.13 5.76 5.01
C LEU A 16 -3.71 4.63 4.07
N ILE A 17 -3.06 3.60 4.61
CA ILE A 17 -2.69 2.42 3.82
C ILE A 17 -3.95 1.74 3.28
N ALA A 18 -4.99 1.56 4.09
CA ALA A 18 -6.25 0.98 3.65
C ALA A 18 -6.90 1.81 2.53
N ALA A 19 -6.98 3.13 2.70
CA ALA A 19 -7.53 4.03 1.69
C ALA A 19 -6.71 4.02 0.39
N ALA A 20 -5.39 3.90 0.45
CA ALA A 20 -4.54 3.78 -0.73
C ALA A 20 -4.75 2.43 -1.46
N ILE A 21 -4.95 1.34 -0.71
CA ILE A 21 -5.29 0.03 -1.28
C ILE A 21 -6.66 0.07 -1.97
N ASP A 22 -7.64 0.78 -1.40
CA ASP A 22 -8.97 0.91 -1.99
C ASP A 22 -8.99 1.76 -3.27
N ARG A 23 -7.99 2.63 -3.49
CA ARG A 23 -7.81 3.38 -4.74
C ARG A 23 -7.14 2.59 -5.86
N LEU A 24 -6.58 1.42 -5.59
CA LEU A 24 -6.03 0.56 -6.63
C LEU A 24 -7.14 0.09 -7.58
N ASP A 25 -6.85 0.08 -8.88
CA ASP A 25 -7.67 -0.65 -9.86
C ASP A 25 -7.86 -2.10 -9.37
N GLY A 26 -9.10 -2.60 -9.44
CA GLY A 26 -9.50 -3.87 -8.85
C GLY A 26 -8.59 -5.04 -9.25
N LYS A 27 -8.07 -5.07 -10.48
CA LYS A 27 -7.17 -6.15 -10.92
C LYS A 27 -5.81 -6.13 -10.23
N TYR A 28 -5.34 -4.96 -9.80
CA TYR A 28 -4.10 -4.80 -9.05
C TYR A 28 -4.34 -5.02 -7.57
N ARG A 29 -5.46 -4.51 -7.04
CA ARG A 29 -5.88 -4.71 -5.64
C ARG A 29 -6.00 -6.18 -5.30
N THR A 30 -6.70 -6.97 -6.11
CA THR A 30 -6.89 -8.40 -5.88
C THR A 30 -5.56 -9.15 -5.85
N VAL A 31 -4.66 -8.88 -6.80
CA VAL A 31 -3.33 -9.50 -6.82
C VAL A 31 -2.50 -9.08 -5.60
N PHE A 32 -2.58 -7.82 -5.18
CA PHE A 32 -1.88 -7.33 -4.00
C PHE A 32 -2.36 -8.01 -2.72
N ILE A 33 -3.68 -8.10 -2.52
CA ILE A 33 -4.28 -8.76 -1.34
C ILE A 33 -3.81 -10.21 -1.27
N LEU A 34 -3.98 -10.99 -2.35
CA LEU A 34 -3.60 -12.40 -2.34
C LEU A 34 -2.09 -12.62 -2.11
N ARG A 35 -1.22 -11.73 -2.61
CA ARG A 35 0.24 -11.91 -2.54
C ARG A 35 0.89 -11.34 -1.30
N GLU A 36 0.41 -10.20 -0.79
CA GLU A 36 1.06 -9.46 0.30
C GLU A 36 0.29 -9.49 1.62
N VAL A 37 -1.02 -9.73 1.56
CA VAL A 37 -1.88 -9.78 2.76
C VAL A 37 -2.17 -11.22 3.15
N GLU A 38 -2.61 -12.03 2.18
CA GLU A 38 -2.89 -13.47 2.38
C GLU A 38 -1.66 -14.36 2.13
N GLU A 39 -0.54 -13.77 1.68
CA GLU A 39 0.75 -14.43 1.47
C GLU A 39 0.74 -15.66 0.52
N PHE A 40 -0.29 -15.83 -0.32
CA PHE A 40 -0.34 -16.92 -1.31
C PHE A 40 0.81 -16.82 -2.30
N SER A 41 1.28 -17.96 -2.81
CA SER A 41 2.37 -18.01 -3.80
C SER A 41 1.96 -17.35 -5.14
N THR A 42 2.94 -17.02 -6.00
CA THR A 42 2.65 -16.49 -7.35
C THR A 42 1.92 -17.53 -8.20
N ALA A 43 2.28 -18.82 -8.07
CA ALA A 43 1.63 -19.91 -8.80
C ALA A 43 0.18 -20.09 -8.34
N THR A 44 -0.06 -20.18 -7.04
CA THR A 44 -1.41 -20.28 -6.45
C THR A 44 -2.28 -19.08 -6.81
N THR A 45 -1.72 -17.86 -6.77
CA THR A 45 -2.46 -16.66 -7.19
C THR A 45 -2.81 -16.68 -8.69
N ALA A 46 -1.91 -17.20 -9.52
CA ALA A 46 -2.12 -17.34 -10.95
C ALA A 46 -3.26 -18.33 -11.25
N GLU A 47 -3.29 -19.46 -10.54
CA GLU A 47 -4.37 -20.45 -10.62
C GLU A 47 -5.72 -19.88 -10.14
N ILE A 48 -5.77 -19.23 -8.97
CA ILE A 48 -7.00 -18.65 -8.41
C ILE A 48 -7.65 -17.63 -9.36
N LEU A 49 -6.83 -16.84 -10.06
CA LEU A 49 -7.30 -15.73 -10.89
C LEU A 49 -7.36 -16.06 -12.38
N ASP A 50 -7.04 -17.30 -12.77
CA ASP A 50 -6.89 -17.72 -14.17
C ASP A 50 -5.98 -16.78 -14.99
N LEU A 51 -4.75 -16.60 -14.49
CA LEU A 51 -3.73 -15.74 -15.10
C LEU A 51 -2.43 -16.49 -15.31
N SER A 52 -1.55 -15.94 -16.15
CA SER A 52 -0.16 -16.39 -16.16
C SER A 52 0.61 -15.89 -14.93
N PRO A 53 1.62 -16.64 -14.43
CA PRO A 53 2.51 -16.16 -13.38
C PRO A 53 3.20 -14.83 -13.72
N ALA A 54 3.47 -14.58 -15.01
CA ALA A 54 4.02 -13.32 -15.49
C ALA A 54 3.02 -12.16 -15.29
N ALA A 55 1.74 -12.35 -15.62
CA ALA A 55 0.70 -11.35 -15.40
C ALA A 55 0.53 -11.02 -13.91
N VAL A 56 0.60 -12.02 -13.02
CA VAL A 56 0.57 -11.81 -11.57
C VAL A 56 1.74 -10.93 -11.12
N LYS A 57 2.97 -11.23 -11.54
CA LYS A 57 4.16 -10.43 -11.21
C LYS A 57 4.04 -8.99 -11.71
N THR A 58 3.57 -8.79 -12.95
CA THR A 58 3.37 -7.45 -13.52
C THR A 58 2.30 -6.68 -12.74
N ARG A 59 1.14 -7.29 -12.44
CA ARG A 59 0.06 -6.65 -11.67
C ARG A 59 0.51 -6.30 -10.25
N LEU A 60 1.24 -7.19 -9.58
CA LEU A 60 1.79 -6.93 -8.26
C LEU A 60 2.79 -5.77 -8.27
N HIS A 61 3.68 -5.72 -9.27
CA HIS A 61 4.62 -4.63 -9.41
C HIS A 61 3.91 -3.29 -9.60
N ARG A 62 2.88 -3.23 -10.46
CA ARG A 62 2.06 -2.02 -10.66
C ARG A 62 1.34 -1.60 -9.38
N ALA A 63 0.79 -2.54 -8.61
CA ALA A 63 0.17 -2.25 -7.32
C ALA A 63 1.16 -1.60 -6.34
N ARG A 64 2.36 -2.17 -6.21
CA ARG A 64 3.42 -1.64 -5.34
C ARG A 64 3.88 -0.25 -5.76
N LEU A 65 4.03 0.01 -7.06
CA LEU A 65 4.40 1.35 -7.56
C LEU A 65 3.33 2.39 -7.21
N PHE A 66 2.06 2.06 -7.42
CA PHE A 66 0.95 2.94 -7.08
C PHE A 66 0.92 3.25 -5.57
N LEU A 67 0.97 2.24 -4.72
CA LEU A 67 0.96 2.42 -3.26
C LEU A 67 2.16 3.24 -2.78
N ARG A 68 3.36 3.02 -3.34
CA ARG A 68 4.54 3.83 -3.02
C ARG A 68 4.35 5.30 -3.39
N ALA A 69 3.76 5.59 -4.55
CA ALA A 69 3.49 6.95 -4.98
C ALA A 69 2.47 7.65 -4.06
N GLU A 70 1.37 6.96 -3.72
CA GLU A 70 0.33 7.46 -2.81
C GLU A 70 0.89 7.79 -1.42
N LEU A 71 1.68 6.88 -0.85
CA LEU A 71 2.28 7.08 0.47
C LEU A 71 3.35 8.19 0.44
N ALA A 72 4.18 8.25 -0.61
CA ALA A 72 5.17 9.31 -0.76
C ALA A 72 4.51 10.70 -0.86
N ALA A 73 3.40 10.81 -1.59
CA ALA A 73 2.63 12.05 -1.68
C ALA A 73 2.07 12.46 -0.31
N TYR A 74 1.52 11.51 0.45
CA TYR A 74 1.00 11.76 1.80
C TYR A 74 2.09 12.23 2.77
N PHE A 75 3.17 11.47 2.95
CA PHE A 75 4.24 11.84 3.88
C PHE A 75 4.99 13.10 3.43
N GLY A 76 5.08 13.33 2.12
CA GLY A 76 5.59 14.59 1.59
C GLY A 76 4.67 15.78 1.91
N ALA A 77 3.35 15.59 1.87
CA ALA A 77 2.37 16.61 2.28
C ALA A 77 2.40 16.85 3.79
N GLU A 78 2.48 15.80 4.60
CA GLU A 78 2.60 15.89 6.06
C GLU A 78 3.85 16.66 6.48
N ALA A 79 5.01 16.35 5.86
CA ALA A 79 6.26 17.06 6.13
C ALA A 79 6.18 18.58 5.82
N ARG A 80 5.39 18.95 4.81
CA ARG A 80 5.12 20.36 4.46
C ARG A 80 4.12 21.02 5.42
N SER A 81 3.10 20.31 5.89
CA SER A 81 2.11 20.85 6.84
C SER A 81 2.65 20.97 8.26
N THR A 82 3.59 20.10 8.66
CA THR A 82 4.16 20.08 10.02
C THR A 82 5.30 21.09 10.19
N GLY A 83 5.66 21.86 9.15
CA GLY A 83 6.55 23.01 9.30
C GLY A 83 8.01 22.66 9.63
N TYR A 84 8.50 21.48 9.26
CA TYR A 84 9.93 21.14 9.36
C TYR A 84 10.80 21.82 8.29
N ALA A 85 10.20 22.67 7.44
CA ALA A 85 10.86 23.41 6.35
C ALA A 85 11.24 24.85 6.74
N ARG A 86 11.80 25.06 7.95
CA ARG A 86 12.60 26.26 8.25
C ARG A 86 13.86 25.89 9.01
N ALA A 87 14.91 25.57 8.26
CA ALA A 87 16.31 25.81 8.63
C ALA A 87 17.16 25.74 7.35
N SER A 88 17.25 26.86 6.65
CA SER A 88 18.34 27.18 5.71
C SER A 88 18.57 28.68 5.79
#